data_AF-A0A2E2W659-F1
#
_entry.id   AF-A0A2E2W659-F1
#
_cell.length_a   1.000
_cell.length_b   1.000
_cell.length_c   1.000
_cell.angle_alpha   90.00
_cell.angle_beta   90.00
_cell.angle_gamma   90.00
#
_symmetry.space_group_name_H-M   'P 1'
#
loop_
_entity.id
_entity.type
_entity.pdbx_description
1 polymer ?
#
loop_
_entity_poly.entity_id
_entity_poly.type
_entity_poly.pdbx_seq_one_letter_code
_entity_poly.pdbx_strand_id
1 'polypeptide(L)'
;MFGLPLELITMLFSTILGGVMSIWGQSIKGRQAQNEMLMQRANFEAKQVNRARDAGKNDKHFAWTRRLIALSAVFSIIVLPKIVAVWYPEVTVYVGYTEVQGGFMNWLFGPDEAIQWKMAKGFVITPLDTHIVSAIVGLYFGAGFTK
;
A
#
# COMPACT_ATOMS: atom_id res chain seq x y z
N MET A 1 -38.90 -65.39 -30.94
CA MET A 1 -38.63 -64.27 -31.85
C MET A 1 -38.92 -62.96 -31.11
N PHE A 2 -38.01 -62.54 -30.23
CA PHE A 2 -38.14 -61.30 -29.46
C PHE A 2 -37.25 -60.25 -30.12
N GLY A 3 -37.67 -59.82 -31.32
CA GLY A 3 -36.93 -58.86 -32.14
C GLY A 3 -37.55 -57.48 -32.02
N LEU A 4 -37.27 -56.78 -30.93
CA LEU A 4 -37.43 -55.32 -30.97
C LEU A 4 -36.48 -54.80 -32.08
N PRO A 5 -37.00 -54.03 -33.05
CA PRO A 5 -36.22 -53.61 -34.20
C PRO A 5 -35.02 -52.77 -33.72
N LEU A 6 -33.81 -53.22 -34.05
CA LEU A 6 -32.53 -52.58 -33.69
C LEU A 6 -32.47 -51.11 -34.15
N GLU A 7 -33.21 -50.75 -35.19
CA GLU A 7 -33.38 -49.39 -35.70
C GLU A 7 -34.09 -48.45 -34.71
N LEU A 8 -35.07 -48.96 -33.94
CA LEU A 8 -35.78 -48.16 -32.94
C LEU A 8 -34.88 -47.89 -31.72
N ILE A 9 -34.08 -48.89 -31.33
CA ILE A 9 -33.12 -48.79 -30.22
C ILE A 9 -31.99 -47.81 -30.58
N THR A 10 -31.48 -47.87 -31.81
CA THR A 10 -30.41 -46.95 -32.28
C THR A 10 -30.90 -45.52 -32.47
N MET A 11 -32.14 -45.30 -32.93
CA MET A 11 -32.74 -43.96 -32.95
C MET A 11 -32.92 -43.39 -31.54
N LEU A 12 -33.47 -44.17 -30.60
CA LEU A 12 -33.62 -43.75 -29.19
C LEU A 12 -32.26 -43.42 -28.56
N PHE A 13 -31.24 -44.24 -28.81
CA PHE A 13 -29.88 -44.00 -28.33
C PHE A 13 -29.27 -42.73 -28.94
N SER A 14 -29.51 -42.45 -30.22
CA SER A 14 -29.04 -41.22 -30.88
C SER A 14 -29.70 -39.96 -30.31
N THR A 15 -30.99 -40.01 -29.99
CA THR A 15 -31.73 -38.88 -29.40
C THR A 15 -31.29 -38.61 -27.97
N ILE A 16 -31.03 -39.67 -27.19
CA ILE A 16 -30.50 -39.55 -25.83
C ILE A 16 -29.08 -38.96 -25.85
N LEU A 17 -28.20 -39.46 -26.72
CA LEU A 17 -26.86 -38.92 -26.90
C LEU A 17 -26.87 -37.46 -27.40
N GLY A 18 -27.75 -37.14 -28.36
CA GLY A 18 -27.96 -35.76 -28.83
C GLY A 18 -28.46 -34.84 -27.73
N GLY A 19 -29.37 -35.34 -26.88
CA GLY A 19 -29.85 -34.63 -25.69
C GLY A 19 -28.73 -34.36 -24.69
N VAL A 20 -27.91 -35.36 -24.35
CA VAL A 20 -26.77 -35.22 -23.43
C VAL A 20 -25.73 -34.25 -23.99
N MET A 21 -25.38 -34.35 -25.28
CA MET A 21 -24.45 -33.41 -25.92
C MET A 21 -25.00 -31.99 -25.98
N SER A 22 -26.32 -31.81 -26.13
CA SER A 22 -26.95 -30.48 -26.09
C SER A 22 -26.87 -29.84 -24.71
N ILE A 23 -27.14 -30.62 -23.65
CA ILE A 23 -27.03 -30.17 -22.24
C ILE A 23 -25.57 -29.85 -21.92
N TRP A 24 -24.64 -30.68 -22.40
CA TRP A 24 -23.21 -30.46 -22.17
C TRP A 24 -22.71 -29.21 -22.90
N GLY A 25 -23.12 -29.00 -24.15
CA GLY A 25 -22.83 -27.78 -24.91
C GLY A 25 -23.42 -26.51 -24.30
N GLN A 26 -24.67 -26.59 -23.79
CA GLN A 26 -25.28 -25.48 -23.04
C GLN A 26 -24.56 -25.23 -21.71
N SER A 27 -24.09 -26.27 -21.02
CA SER A 27 -23.35 -26.13 -19.75
C SER A 27 -21.98 -25.46 -19.94
N ILE A 28 -21.28 -25.76 -21.04
CA ILE A 28 -20.01 -25.12 -21.39
C ILE A 28 -20.23 -23.65 -21.76
N LYS A 29 -21.25 -23.35 -22.57
CA LYS A 29 -21.63 -21.96 -22.90
C LYS A 29 -22.03 -21.17 -21.66
N GLY A 30 -22.78 -21.77 -20.74
CA GLY A 30 -23.16 -21.15 -19.47
C GLY A 30 -21.94 -20.80 -18.60
N ARG A 31 -20.97 -21.70 -18.50
CA ARG A 31 -19.70 -21.45 -17.79
C ARG A 31 -18.87 -20.35 -18.44
N GLN A 32 -18.82 -20.29 -19.77
CA GLN A 32 -18.15 -19.21 -20.50
C GLN A 32 -18.80 -17.85 -20.23
N ALA A 33 -20.12 -17.76 -20.36
CA ALA A 33 -20.86 -16.53 -20.06
C ALA A 33 -20.69 -16.09 -18.60
N GLN A 34 -20.67 -17.03 -17.66
CA GLN A 34 -20.43 -16.75 -16.24
C GLN A 34 -19.01 -16.21 -16.01
N ASN A 35 -17.99 -16.80 -16.62
CA ASN A 35 -16.61 -16.31 -16.55
C ASN A 35 -16.46 -14.93 -17.19
N GLU A 36 -17.14 -14.69 -18.31
CA GLU A 36 -17.14 -13.38 -18.96
C GLU A 36 -17.77 -12.32 -18.07
N MET A 37 -18.91 -12.60 -17.44
CA MET A 37 -19.54 -11.70 -16.47
C MET A 37 -18.63 -11.43 -15.25
N LEU A 38 -17.91 -12.42 -14.76
CA LEU A 38 -16.94 -12.25 -13.68
C LEU A 38 -15.77 -11.35 -14.09
N MET A 39 -15.23 -11.55 -15.29
CA MET A 39 -14.18 -10.68 -15.84
C MET A 39 -14.70 -9.25 -16.09
N GLN A 40 -15.93 -9.09 -16.57
CA GLN A 40 -16.54 -7.77 -16.76
C GLN A 40 -16.70 -7.03 -15.43
N ARG A 41 -17.12 -7.72 -14.36
CA ARG A 41 -17.19 -7.15 -13.00
C ARG A 41 -15.81 -6.72 -12.51
N ALA A 42 -14.81 -7.60 -12.61
CA ALA A 42 -13.44 -7.27 -12.22
C ALA A 42 -12.89 -6.07 -13.01
N ASN A 43 -13.14 -6.01 -14.32
CA ASN A 43 -12.75 -4.89 -15.17
C ASN A 43 -13.49 -3.60 -14.81
N PHE A 44 -14.76 -3.68 -14.42
CA PHE A 44 -15.53 -2.53 -13.97
C PHE A 44 -14.98 -1.99 -12.64
N GLU A 45 -14.73 -2.87 -11.67
CA GLU A 45 -14.11 -2.50 -10.38
C GLU A 45 -12.74 -1.85 -10.59
N ALA A 46 -11.88 -2.47 -11.39
CA ALA A 46 -10.57 -1.91 -11.72
C ALA A 46 -10.68 -0.52 -12.38
N LYS A 47 -11.64 -0.34 -13.32
CA LYS A 47 -11.90 0.96 -13.94
C LYS A 47 -12.39 2.00 -12.95
N GLN A 48 -13.26 1.64 -12.00
CA GLN A 48 -13.75 2.56 -10.98
C GLN A 48 -12.63 2.99 -10.02
N VAL A 49 -11.82 2.05 -9.55
CA VAL A 49 -10.67 2.33 -8.68
C VAL A 49 -9.64 3.21 -9.41
N ASN A 50 -9.32 2.89 -10.66
CA ASN A 50 -8.40 3.70 -11.46
C ASN A 50 -8.96 5.10 -11.72
N ARG A 51 -10.26 5.22 -12.03
CA ARG A 51 -10.91 6.52 -12.22
C ARG A 51 -10.88 7.38 -10.95
N ALA A 52 -11.07 6.78 -9.77
CA ALA A 52 -10.95 7.48 -8.50
C ALA A 52 -9.51 7.95 -8.23
N ARG A 53 -8.51 7.12 -8.57
CA ARG A 53 -7.08 7.50 -8.49
C ARG A 53 -6.73 8.62 -9.48
N ASP A 54 -7.25 8.55 -10.69
CA ASP A 54 -6.97 9.53 -11.74
C ASP A 54 -7.72 10.86 -11.54
N ALA A 55 -8.91 10.84 -10.94
CA ALA A 55 -9.63 12.05 -10.52
C ALA A 55 -8.76 12.88 -9.56
N GLY A 56 -8.09 12.24 -8.60
CA GLY A 56 -7.14 12.92 -7.70
C GLY A 56 -5.82 13.35 -8.37
N LYS A 57 -5.43 12.74 -9.51
CA LYS A 57 -4.23 13.13 -10.28
C LYS A 57 -4.49 14.32 -11.22
N ASN A 58 -5.69 14.44 -11.77
CA ASN A 58 -6.02 15.42 -12.80
C ASN A 58 -6.39 16.81 -12.24
N ASP A 59 -6.74 16.90 -10.95
CA ASP A 59 -6.93 18.19 -10.29
C ASP A 59 -5.58 18.81 -9.91
N LYS A 60 -5.12 19.74 -10.77
CA LYS A 60 -3.87 20.50 -10.56
C LYS A 60 -3.85 21.20 -9.21
N HIS A 61 -5.00 21.67 -8.73
CA HIS A 61 -5.14 22.31 -7.43
C HIS A 61 -4.90 21.33 -6.28
N PHE A 62 -5.44 20.11 -6.35
CA PHE A 62 -5.27 19.10 -5.30
C PHE A 62 -3.81 18.63 -5.16
N ALA A 63 -3.14 18.40 -6.30
CA ALA A 63 -1.71 18.04 -6.31
C ALA A 63 -0.81 19.16 -5.75
N TRP A 64 -1.17 20.42 -6.01
CA TRP A 64 -0.45 21.59 -5.49
C TRP A 64 -0.67 21.79 -3.99
N THR A 65 -1.91 21.66 -3.50
CA THR A 65 -2.22 21.73 -2.05
C THR A 65 -1.43 20.70 -1.25
N ARG A 66 -1.32 19.45 -1.75
CA ARG A 66 -0.53 18.40 -1.09
C ARG A 66 0.96 18.75 -1.01
N ARG A 67 1.51 19.36 -2.07
CA ARG A 67 2.91 19.84 -2.09
C ARG A 67 3.13 20.97 -1.09
N LEU A 68 2.18 21.89 -1.00
CA LEU A 68 2.27 23.05 -0.12
C LEU A 68 2.24 22.65 1.35
N ILE A 69 1.35 21.70 1.73
CA ILE A 69 1.30 21.14 3.08
C ILE A 69 2.61 20.43 3.45
N ALA A 70 3.17 19.64 2.53
CA ALA A 70 4.44 18.97 2.75
C ALA A 70 5.59 19.97 2.92
N LEU A 71 5.68 20.98 2.05
CA LEU A 71 6.70 22.03 2.12
C LEU A 71 6.56 22.87 3.39
N SER A 72 5.33 23.22 3.81
CA SER A 72 5.11 23.96 5.06
C SER A 72 5.48 23.15 6.29
N ALA A 73 5.20 21.84 6.30
CA ALA A 73 5.59 20.95 7.40
C ALA A 73 7.11 20.82 7.50
N VAL A 74 7.80 20.60 6.38
CA VAL A 74 9.27 20.53 6.34
C VAL A 74 9.89 21.86 6.75
N PHE A 75 9.33 22.98 6.30
CA PHE A 75 9.78 24.31 6.70
C PHE A 75 9.59 24.54 8.22
N SER A 76 8.44 24.19 8.78
CA SER A 76 8.14 24.39 10.20
C SER A 76 8.96 23.50 11.13
N ILE A 77 9.26 22.26 10.72
CA ILE A 77 9.97 21.29 11.57
C ILE A 77 11.48 21.44 11.43
N ILE A 78 12.00 21.65 10.21
CA ILE A 78 13.44 21.72 9.98
C ILE A 78 13.95 23.15 9.95
N VAL A 79 13.33 24.01 9.14
CA VAL A 79 13.92 25.32 8.80
C VAL A 79 13.70 26.31 9.94
N LEU A 80 12.50 26.33 10.53
CA LEU A 80 12.13 27.27 11.58
C LEU A 80 13.02 27.12 12.83
N PRO A 81 13.25 25.92 13.41
CA PRO A 81 14.16 25.79 14.56
C PRO A 81 15.60 26.20 14.24
N LYS A 82 16.05 25.96 13.00
CA LYS A 82 17.39 26.36 12.55
C LYS A 82 17.54 27.88 12.45
N ILE A 83 16.53 28.57 11.94
CA ILE A 83 16.51 30.04 11.91
C ILE A 83 16.51 30.58 13.35
N VAL A 84 15.68 30.01 14.22
CA VAL A 84 15.64 30.43 15.64
C VAL A 84 17.00 30.23 16.32
N ALA A 85 17.68 29.10 16.08
CA ALA A 85 19.01 28.83 16.65
C ALA A 85 20.12 29.76 16.12
N VAL A 86 19.99 30.28 14.89
CA VAL A 86 20.93 31.27 14.33
C VAL A 86 20.74 32.65 14.97
N TRP A 87 19.51 33.05 15.26
CA TRP A 87 19.21 34.35 15.88
C TRP A 87 19.31 34.35 17.40
N TYR A 88 19.08 33.20 18.04
CA TYR A 88 19.14 33.02 19.49
C TYR A 88 20.00 31.79 19.87
N PRO A 89 21.35 31.90 19.72
CA PRO A 89 22.28 30.80 19.98
C PRO A 89 22.36 30.40 21.46
N GLU A 90 21.86 31.24 22.36
CA GLU A 90 21.87 31.05 23.82
C GLU A 90 20.84 30.01 24.31
N VAL A 91 19.90 29.60 23.45
CA VAL A 91 18.82 28.68 23.83
C VAL A 91 19.37 27.26 23.96
N THR A 92 19.37 26.73 25.19
CA THR A 92 19.81 25.36 25.50
C THR A 92 18.80 24.34 25.01
N VAL A 93 19.25 23.38 24.19
CA VAL A 93 18.44 22.26 23.71
C VAL A 93 18.84 20.99 24.46
N TYR A 94 17.86 20.31 25.03
CA TYR A 94 18.05 19.05 25.73
C TYR A 94 17.87 17.90 24.76
N VAL A 95 18.89 17.06 24.58
CA VAL A 95 18.79 15.87 23.73
C VAL A 95 19.16 14.63 24.52
N GLY A 96 18.24 13.68 24.56
CA GLY A 96 18.49 12.34 25.07
C GLY A 96 19.14 11.50 23.99
N TYR A 97 20.37 11.03 24.24
CA TYR A 97 21.00 9.99 23.44
C TYR A 97 21.02 8.71 24.29
N THR A 98 20.58 7.60 23.70
CA THR A 98 20.74 6.26 24.28
C THR A 98 22.12 5.74 23.86
N GLU A 99 23.06 5.65 24.80
CA GLU A 99 24.38 5.08 24.54
C GLU A 99 24.39 3.63 25.06
N VAL A 100 24.56 2.67 24.15
CA VAL A 100 24.71 1.26 24.53
C VAL A 100 26.10 1.09 25.14
N GLN A 101 26.19 1.05 26.46
CA GLN A 101 27.46 0.73 27.11
C GLN A 101 27.81 -0.74 26.81
N GLY A 102 28.85 -0.96 26.00
CA GLY A 102 29.35 -2.29 25.67
C GLY A 102 30.24 -2.82 26.79
N GLY A 103 29.77 -3.85 27.51
CA GLY A 103 30.54 -4.60 28.50
C GLY A 103 30.09 -6.05 28.54
N PHE A 104 30.97 -6.96 28.99
CA PHE A 104 30.70 -8.41 29.05
C PHE A 104 29.40 -8.76 29.83
N MET A 105 29.07 -7.99 30.87
CA MET A 105 27.82 -8.15 31.63
C MET A 105 26.56 -7.72 30.85
N ASN A 106 26.65 -6.70 29.98
CA ASN A 106 25.53 -6.19 29.18
C ASN A 106 25.16 -7.13 28.01
N TRP A 107 26.10 -7.99 27.58
CA TRP A 107 25.81 -9.06 26.61
C TRP A 107 24.99 -10.21 27.21
N LEU A 108 25.20 -10.51 28.50
CA LEU A 108 24.56 -11.64 29.18
C LEU A 108 23.18 -11.30 29.78
N PHE A 109 22.96 -10.03 30.19
CA PHE A 109 21.74 -9.59 30.87
C PHE A 109 20.93 -8.51 30.14
N GLY A 110 21.37 -8.11 28.93
CA GLY A 110 20.80 -6.99 28.18
C GLY A 110 21.43 -5.64 28.57
N PRO A 111 21.45 -4.64 27.67
CA PRO A 111 22.04 -3.36 27.98
C PRO A 111 21.19 -2.62 29.02
N ASP A 112 21.83 -2.10 30.06
CA ASP A 112 21.24 -1.08 30.92
C ASP A 112 21.10 0.19 30.05
N GLU A 113 19.91 0.45 29.51
CA GLU A 113 19.64 1.63 28.70
C GLU A 113 19.68 2.89 29.60
N ALA A 114 20.89 3.39 29.85
CA ALA A 114 21.07 4.64 30.57
C ALA A 114 20.73 5.81 29.63
N ILE A 115 19.52 6.35 29.74
CA ILE A 115 19.16 7.62 29.08
C ILE A 115 20.01 8.73 29.69
N GLN A 116 21.06 9.14 28.99
CA GLN A 116 21.92 10.26 29.39
C GLN A 116 21.35 11.55 28.80
N TRP A 117 20.85 12.43 29.67
CA TRP A 117 20.42 13.78 29.29
C TRP A 117 21.66 14.68 29.17
N LYS A 118 22.10 14.93 27.92
CA LYS A 118 23.20 15.87 27.67
C LYS A 118 22.63 17.21 27.22
N MET A 119 23.02 18.28 27.90
CA MET A 119 22.72 19.65 27.46
C MET A 119 23.64 19.99 26.30
N ALA A 120 23.06 20.26 25.13
CA ALA A 120 23.79 20.78 24.00
C ALA A 120 23.41 22.25 23.80
N LYS A 121 24.44 23.11 23.72
CA LYS A 121 24.28 24.53 23.43
C LYS A 121 24.46 24.75 21.93
N GLY A 122 23.55 25.48 21.31
CA GLY A 122 23.61 25.81 19.88
C GLY A 122 22.78 24.87 18.98
N PHE A 123 23.22 24.71 17.73
CA PHE A 123 22.50 23.97 16.69
C PHE A 123 22.50 22.46 16.98
N VAL A 124 21.35 21.92 17.40
CA VAL A 124 21.19 20.48 17.64
C VAL A 124 20.07 19.93 16.78
N ILE A 125 20.43 19.03 15.85
CA ILE A 125 19.45 18.22 15.12
C ILE A 125 19.16 17.02 16.02
N THR A 126 17.90 16.85 16.43
CA THR A 126 17.54 15.69 17.26
C THR A 126 17.36 14.43 16.39
N PRO A 127 17.53 13.23 16.96
CA PRO A 127 17.16 11.98 16.28
C PRO A 127 15.68 11.99 15.86
N LEU A 128 14.81 12.57 16.68
CA LEU A 128 13.38 12.72 16.39
C LEU A 128 13.13 13.54 15.12
N ASP A 129 13.82 14.67 14.94
CA ASP A 129 13.68 15.49 13.74
C ASP A 129 14.06 14.70 12.48
N THR A 130 15.13 13.91 12.56
CA THR A 130 15.60 13.09 11.45
C THR A 130 14.60 11.96 11.12
N HIS A 131 14.02 11.33 12.15
CA HIS A 131 13.03 10.26 11.98
C HIS A 131 11.69 10.78 11.43
N ILE A 132 11.23 11.95 11.90
CA ILE A 132 10.00 12.57 11.39
C ILE A 132 10.19 13.00 9.93
N VAL A 133 11.35 13.58 9.60
CA VAL A 133 11.65 14.00 8.23
C VAL A 133 11.74 12.80 7.30
N SER A 134 12.44 11.72 7.70
CA SER A 134 12.50 10.50 6.89
C SER A 134 11.14 9.85 6.70
N ALA A 135 10.26 9.90 7.70
CA ALA A 135 8.88 9.41 7.60
C ALA A 135 8.01 10.25 6.65
N ILE A 136 8.07 11.57 6.72
CA ILE A 136 7.31 12.48 5.83
C ILE A 136 7.82 12.34 4.39
N VAL A 137 9.14 12.32 4.20
CA VAL A 137 9.78 12.09 2.91
C VAL A 137 9.40 10.71 2.38
N GLY A 138 9.53 9.65 3.18
CA GLY A 138 9.17 8.28 2.82
C GLY A 138 7.70 8.11 2.45
N LEU A 139 6.77 8.71 3.20
CA LEU A 139 5.34 8.68 2.88
C LEU A 139 5.03 9.44 1.59
N TYR A 140 5.66 10.60 1.37
CA TYR A 140 5.40 11.42 0.20
C TYR A 140 6.01 10.85 -1.09
N PHE A 141 7.27 10.39 -1.04
CA PHE A 141 7.92 9.72 -2.17
C PHE A 141 7.36 8.30 -2.38
N GLY A 142 7.08 7.56 -1.31
CA GLY A 142 6.46 6.23 -1.34
C GLY A 142 5.07 6.23 -1.97
N ALA A 143 4.21 7.19 -1.61
CA ALA A 143 2.91 7.39 -2.28
C ALA A 143 3.04 7.97 -3.70
N GLY A 144 4.23 8.43 -4.09
CA GLY A 144 4.56 8.85 -5.45
C GLY A 144 4.89 7.69 -6.39
N PHE A 145 5.40 6.55 -5.88
CA PHE A 145 5.80 5.38 -6.66
C PHE A 145 4.65 4.43 -7.02
N THR A 146 3.51 4.51 -6.33
CA THR A 146 2.29 3.77 -6.73
C THR A 146 1.51 4.45 -7.86
N LYS A 147 2.13 5.45 -8.51
CA LYS A 147 1.59 6.12 -9.69
C LYS A 147 1.71 5.30 -10.95
#